data_AF-A0A9J9BEB9-F1
#
_entry.id   AF-A0A9J9BEB9-F1
#
_cell.length_a   1.000
_cell.length_b   1.000
_cell.length_c   1.000
_cell.angle_alpha   90.00
_cell.angle_beta   90.00
_cell.angle_gamma   90.00
#
_symmetry.space_group_name_H-M   'P 1'
#
loop_
_entity.id
_entity.type
_entity.pdbx_description
1 polymer ?
#
loop_
_entity_poly.entity_id
_entity_poly.type
_entity_poly.pdbx_seq_one_letter_code
_entity_poly.pdbx_strand_id
1 'polypeptide(L)'
;MSYIIYAIPFFFLLIALELVAEYFRKTDYYRTNDAINSLTAGVLSRMFGILKALVPFTLYVVLYDNYALFTLGDNIWLGLIAFVLYDFCYYWNHRFGHEMSILWAAHVVHHSSEEYNLTTALRQTSGSFLSWIFYLPLAFLGVDPMLLLTVGSLNLIYQFWVHTRHIGRLGWLEWIFVTPSNHRAHHAQNQIYIDRNYGGVFIIWDRLFGSFQDELDEEPPIYGIRKALHSWNPIYANTHVYQQLIKDSWRTKAWSDKFKVWFGKTGWRPADMERDYPLGRVDLTRFKKFDIAISTRRKTYALLQHGLTTFIGLVFLLNITHLALMQQVLVIAWVIFASLSVGEVLAMKVSGWWLEVAKYVVLISVLATQPIPLWLMLSISSFTVLSIAMWPSLKKEYTNIVEQKENMAITG
;
A
#
# COMPACT_ATOMS: atom_id res chain seq x y z
N MET A 1 17.32 -11.44 -8.10
CA MET A 1 16.62 -10.77 -6.98
C MET A 1 16.12 -9.41 -7.46
N SER A 2 14.99 -8.93 -6.95
CA SER A 2 14.44 -7.63 -7.36
C SER A 2 15.27 -6.46 -6.81
N TYR A 3 15.53 -5.46 -7.66
CA TYR A 3 16.25 -4.24 -7.27
C TYR A 3 15.54 -3.43 -6.16
N ILE A 4 14.26 -3.70 -5.93
CA ILE A 4 13.45 -3.03 -4.90
C ILE A 4 14.08 -3.17 -3.52
N ILE A 5 14.63 -4.34 -3.16
CA ILE A 5 15.22 -4.57 -1.83
C ILE A 5 16.39 -3.61 -1.59
N TYR A 6 17.21 -3.36 -2.62
CA TYR A 6 18.33 -2.42 -2.55
C TYR A 6 17.88 -0.96 -2.56
N ALA A 7 16.68 -0.64 -3.04
CA ALA A 7 16.11 0.70 -3.01
C ALA A 7 15.54 1.10 -1.63
N ILE A 8 15.21 0.14 -0.76
CA ILE A 8 14.58 0.40 0.54
C ILE A 8 15.38 1.38 1.42
N PRO A 9 16.70 1.25 1.61
CA PRO A 9 17.47 2.23 2.38
C PRO A 9 17.38 3.65 1.81
N PHE A 10 17.33 3.79 0.48
CA PHE A 10 17.19 5.08 -0.19
C PHE A 10 15.78 5.67 0.01
N PHE A 11 14.73 4.85 0.00
CA PHE A 11 13.38 5.30 0.33
C PHE A 11 13.31 5.88 1.75
N PHE A 12 13.90 5.20 2.74
CA PHE A 12 13.94 5.71 4.11
C PHE A 12 14.80 6.96 4.25
N LEU A 13 15.92 7.05 3.53
CA LEU A 13 16.73 8.27 3.47
C LEU A 13 15.93 9.45 2.91
N LEU A 14 15.22 9.26 1.81
CA LEU A 14 14.41 10.31 1.18
C LEU A 14 13.23 10.73 2.07
N ILE A 15 12.57 9.79 2.75
CA ILE A 15 11.55 10.11 3.76
C ILE A 15 12.15 10.94 4.90
N ALA A 16 13.34 10.58 5.41
CA ALA A 16 14.00 11.34 6.45
C ALA A 16 14.35 12.77 5.99
N LEU A 17 14.84 12.93 4.75
CA LEU A 17 15.10 14.24 4.16
C LEU A 17 13.81 15.06 3.97
N GLU A 18 12.70 14.43 3.58
CA GLU A 18 11.41 15.10 3.46
C GLU A 18 10.88 15.57 4.83
N LEU A 19 11.00 14.74 5.88
CA LEU A 19 10.65 15.12 7.25
C LEU A 19 11.50 16.29 7.76
N VAL A 20 12.80 16.35 7.41
CA VAL A 20 13.66 17.49 7.71
C VAL A 20 13.18 18.74 6.97
N ALA A 21 12.84 18.62 5.68
CA ALA A 21 12.29 19.73 4.90
C ALA A 21 10.96 20.24 5.47
N GLU A 22 10.07 19.33 5.88
CA GLU A 22 8.81 19.65 6.55
C GLU A 22 9.04 20.39 7.87
N TYR A 23 10.01 19.96 8.70
CA TYR A 23 10.33 20.66 9.94
C TYR A 23 10.72 22.13 9.70
N PHE A 24 11.53 22.39 8.67
CA PHE A 24 11.93 23.75 8.32
C PHE A 24 10.82 24.55 7.64
N ARG A 25 9.98 23.91 6.80
CA ARG A 25 8.92 24.56 6.01
C ARG A 25 7.57 24.66 6.74
N LYS A 26 7.38 23.95 7.84
CA LYS A 26 6.16 23.93 8.69
C LYS A 26 4.89 23.61 7.91
N THR A 27 4.95 22.60 7.04
CA THR A 27 3.87 22.27 6.09
C THR A 27 2.81 21.29 6.62
N ASP A 28 3.11 20.54 7.68
CA ASP A 28 2.21 19.55 8.31
C ASP A 28 1.64 18.52 7.30
N TYR A 29 2.52 17.98 6.45
CA TYR A 29 2.20 16.97 5.45
C TYR A 29 2.30 15.54 6.00
N TYR A 30 2.88 15.36 7.17
CA TYR A 30 3.01 14.07 7.84
C TYR A 30 2.15 13.97 9.09
N ARG A 31 1.17 13.08 9.04
CA ARG A 31 0.50 12.57 10.23
C ARG A 31 1.07 11.20 10.59
N THR A 32 1.60 11.06 11.81
CA THR A 32 2.28 9.83 12.26
C THR A 32 1.44 8.57 12.07
N ASN A 33 0.15 8.62 12.40
CA ASN A 33 -0.77 7.48 12.28
C ASN A 33 -0.89 7.04 10.81
N ASP A 34 -1.02 8.01 9.91
CA ASP A 34 -1.17 7.76 8.48
C ASP A 34 0.13 7.25 7.87
N ALA A 35 1.26 7.89 8.19
CA ALA A 35 2.58 7.50 7.73
C ALA A 35 2.95 6.06 8.14
N ILE A 36 2.75 5.70 9.42
CA ILE A 36 2.99 4.32 9.89
C ILE A 36 2.07 3.34 9.17
N ASN A 37 0.82 3.70 8.92
CA ASN A 37 -0.13 2.84 8.23
C ASN A 37 0.24 2.63 6.74
N SER A 38 0.71 3.69 6.07
CA SER A 38 1.25 3.64 4.71
C SER A 38 2.46 2.70 4.64
N LEU A 39 3.44 2.88 5.53
CA LEU A 39 4.62 2.01 5.60
C LEU A 39 4.25 0.55 5.92
N THR A 40 3.29 0.35 6.83
CA THR A 40 2.80 -0.98 7.22
C THR A 40 2.15 -1.70 6.03
N ALA A 41 1.36 -1.00 5.22
CA ALA A 41 0.81 -1.59 3.99
C ALA A 41 1.93 -2.02 3.03
N GLY A 42 3.02 -1.25 2.91
CA GLY A 42 4.21 -1.61 2.14
C GLY A 42 4.88 -2.90 2.62
N VAL A 43 5.10 -3.02 3.92
CA VAL A 43 5.66 -4.24 4.54
C VAL A 43 4.78 -5.45 4.21
N LEU A 44 3.47 -5.33 4.39
CA LEU A 44 2.52 -6.40 4.08
C LEU A 44 2.54 -6.77 2.59
N SER A 45 2.56 -5.76 1.70
CA SER A 45 2.65 -5.98 0.26
C SER A 45 3.86 -6.83 -0.12
N ARG A 46 5.02 -6.64 0.55
CA ARG A 46 6.20 -7.48 0.32
C ARG A 46 5.99 -8.93 0.80
N MET A 47 5.39 -9.12 1.98
CA MET A 47 5.10 -10.47 2.49
C MET A 47 4.13 -11.23 1.58
N PHE A 48 3.02 -10.60 1.18
CA PHE A 48 2.06 -11.19 0.25
C PHE A 48 2.63 -11.34 -1.16
N GLY A 49 3.57 -10.47 -1.57
CA GLY A 49 4.25 -10.56 -2.86
C GLY A 49 4.96 -11.90 -3.06
N ILE A 50 5.61 -12.43 -2.01
CA ILE A 50 6.25 -13.76 -2.05
C ILE A 50 5.23 -14.86 -2.32
N LEU A 51 4.13 -14.86 -1.57
CA LEU A 51 3.07 -15.86 -1.71
C LEU A 51 2.43 -15.82 -3.10
N LYS A 52 2.29 -14.62 -3.66
CA LYS A 52 1.61 -14.40 -4.94
C LYS A 52 2.51 -14.55 -6.15
N ALA A 53 3.83 -14.43 -6.02
CA ALA A 53 4.74 -14.41 -7.17
C ALA A 53 4.79 -15.75 -7.92
N LEU A 54 4.53 -16.87 -7.24
CA LEU A 54 4.70 -18.21 -7.81
C LEU A 54 3.87 -18.44 -9.07
N VAL A 55 2.55 -18.18 -9.00
CA VAL A 55 1.65 -18.46 -10.14
C VAL A 55 1.89 -17.51 -11.32
N PRO A 56 1.88 -16.18 -11.16
CA PRO A 56 2.12 -15.24 -12.27
C PRO A 56 3.48 -15.42 -12.92
N PHE A 57 4.55 -15.61 -12.13
CA PHE A 57 5.89 -15.75 -12.68
C PHE A 57 6.05 -17.06 -13.44
N THR A 58 5.54 -18.17 -12.88
CA THR A 58 5.57 -19.47 -13.57
C THR A 58 4.79 -19.42 -14.89
N LEU A 59 3.58 -18.82 -14.89
CA LEU A 59 2.78 -18.68 -16.10
C LEU A 59 3.48 -17.79 -17.14
N TYR A 60 4.12 -16.71 -16.72
CA TYR A 60 4.89 -15.86 -17.62
C TYR A 60 6.05 -16.64 -18.27
N VAL A 61 6.81 -17.40 -17.48
CA VAL A 61 7.93 -18.24 -17.98
C VAL A 61 7.42 -19.29 -18.97
N VAL A 62 6.33 -20.01 -18.63
CA VAL A 62 5.72 -20.99 -19.55
C VAL A 62 5.29 -20.34 -20.86
N LEU A 63 4.69 -19.16 -20.80
CA LEU A 63 4.27 -18.44 -22.02
C LEU A 63 5.47 -17.98 -22.85
N TYR A 64 6.52 -17.47 -22.20
CA TYR A 64 7.75 -17.08 -22.86
C TYR A 64 8.43 -18.28 -23.54
N ASP A 65 8.67 -19.38 -22.82
CA ASP A 65 9.42 -20.54 -23.34
C ASP A 65 8.71 -21.24 -24.51
N ASN A 66 7.38 -21.20 -24.55
CA ASN A 66 6.59 -21.96 -25.54
C ASN A 66 5.96 -21.10 -26.63
N TYR A 67 5.76 -19.80 -26.38
CA TYR A 67 4.97 -18.92 -27.27
C TYR A 67 5.62 -17.56 -27.55
N ALA A 68 6.87 -17.32 -27.12
CA ALA A 68 7.60 -16.13 -27.56
C ALA A 68 7.75 -16.12 -29.09
N LEU A 69 7.32 -15.02 -29.71
CA LEU A 69 7.37 -14.82 -31.16
C LEU A 69 8.75 -14.34 -31.62
N PHE A 70 9.52 -13.74 -30.72
CA PHE A 70 10.84 -13.18 -30.99
C PHE A 70 11.83 -13.67 -29.95
N THR A 71 13.07 -13.87 -30.37
CA THR A 71 14.21 -14.06 -29.46
C THR A 71 14.96 -12.74 -29.39
N LEU A 72 14.86 -12.05 -28.25
CA LEU A 72 15.56 -10.79 -28.03
C LEU A 72 16.98 -11.07 -27.54
N GLY A 73 17.96 -10.40 -28.15
CA GLY A 73 19.35 -10.45 -27.68
C GLY A 73 19.59 -9.57 -26.45
N ASP A 74 20.79 -9.65 -25.88
CA ASP A 74 21.20 -8.79 -24.77
C ASP A 74 21.74 -7.45 -25.31
N ASN A 75 20.87 -6.45 -25.39
CA ASN A 75 21.18 -5.12 -25.89
C ASN A 75 20.45 -4.05 -25.06
N ILE A 76 21.17 -3.01 -24.65
CA ILE A 76 20.62 -1.88 -23.89
C ILE A 76 19.41 -1.23 -24.56
N TRP A 77 19.37 -1.15 -25.89
CA TRP A 77 18.25 -0.58 -26.62
C TRP A 77 16.99 -1.44 -26.49
N LEU A 78 17.13 -2.77 -26.48
CA LEU A 78 16.02 -3.68 -26.22
C LEU A 78 15.54 -3.57 -24.77
N GLY A 79 16.46 -3.37 -23.82
CA GLY A 79 16.11 -3.06 -22.42
C GLY A 79 15.30 -1.77 -22.29
N LEU A 80 15.69 -0.69 -22.99
CA LEU A 80 14.95 0.57 -23.00
C LEU A 80 13.56 0.42 -23.65
N ILE A 81 13.46 -0.30 -24.76
CA ILE A 81 12.17 -0.61 -25.40
C ILE A 81 11.29 -1.42 -24.46
N ALA A 82 11.84 -2.46 -23.81
CA ALA A 82 11.12 -3.27 -22.83
C ALA A 82 10.62 -2.42 -21.65
N PHE A 83 11.40 -1.43 -21.20
CA PHE A 83 10.98 -0.50 -20.15
C PHE A 83 9.80 0.39 -20.58
N VAL A 84 9.84 0.93 -21.80
CA VAL A 84 8.72 1.72 -22.35
C VAL A 84 7.47 0.86 -22.53
N LEU A 85 7.61 -0.36 -23.06
CA LEU A 85 6.50 -1.30 -23.21
C LEU A 85 5.93 -1.76 -21.86
N TYR A 86 6.80 -1.96 -20.86
CA TYR A 86 6.36 -2.25 -19.50
C TYR A 86 5.53 -1.09 -18.93
N ASP A 87 5.97 0.15 -19.12
CA ASP A 87 5.21 1.32 -18.65
C ASP A 87 3.87 1.46 -19.39
N PHE A 88 3.81 1.10 -20.67
CA PHE A 88 2.56 1.01 -21.40
C PHE A 88 1.60 -0.05 -20.83
N CYS A 89 2.11 -1.25 -20.53
CA CYS A 89 1.35 -2.28 -19.81
C CYS A 89 0.89 -1.80 -18.43
N TYR A 90 1.75 -1.06 -17.72
CA TYR A 90 1.44 -0.44 -16.44
C TYR A 90 0.29 0.54 -16.56
N TYR A 91 0.30 1.45 -17.55
CA TYR A 91 -0.77 2.41 -17.81
C TYR A 91 -2.15 1.71 -17.89
N TRP A 92 -2.25 0.62 -18.66
CA TRP A 92 -3.50 -0.13 -18.76
C TRP A 92 -3.87 -0.83 -17.46
N ASN A 93 -2.92 -1.51 -16.82
CA ASN A 93 -3.17 -2.12 -15.51
C ASN A 93 -3.67 -1.09 -14.49
N HIS A 94 -3.09 0.11 -14.49
CA HIS A 94 -3.43 1.17 -13.57
C HIS A 94 -4.79 1.79 -13.90
N ARG A 95 -5.06 2.09 -15.18
CA ARG A 95 -6.36 2.57 -15.65
C ARG A 95 -7.50 1.61 -15.29
N PHE A 96 -7.35 0.33 -15.61
CA PHE A 96 -8.34 -0.69 -15.21
C PHE A 96 -8.38 -0.87 -13.68
N GLY A 97 -7.27 -0.63 -12.99
CA GLY A 97 -7.17 -0.51 -11.54
C GLY A 97 -8.05 0.58 -10.92
N HIS A 98 -8.40 1.61 -11.68
CA HIS A 98 -9.32 2.66 -11.24
C HIS A 98 -10.72 2.48 -11.79
N GLU A 99 -10.84 2.03 -13.04
CA GLU A 99 -12.12 1.98 -13.74
C GLU A 99 -12.92 0.67 -13.56
N MET A 100 -12.30 -0.43 -13.10
CA MET A 100 -12.98 -1.73 -12.90
C MET A 100 -13.00 -2.17 -11.43
N SER A 101 -14.19 -2.48 -10.90
CA SER A 101 -14.42 -2.71 -9.46
C SER A 101 -13.48 -3.73 -8.80
N ILE A 102 -13.23 -4.89 -9.42
CA ILE A 102 -12.36 -5.93 -8.84
C ILE A 102 -10.89 -5.51 -8.75
N LEU A 103 -10.42 -4.71 -9.71
CA LEU A 103 -9.05 -4.19 -9.71
C LEU A 103 -8.95 -2.92 -8.85
N TRP A 104 -10.00 -2.12 -8.76
CA TRP A 104 -10.10 -1.06 -7.76
C TRP A 104 -10.05 -1.62 -6.35
N ALA A 105 -10.75 -2.72 -6.07
CA ALA A 105 -10.62 -3.40 -4.78
C ALA A 105 -9.18 -3.83 -4.47
N ALA A 106 -8.40 -4.16 -5.50
CA ALA A 106 -6.98 -4.44 -5.38
C ALA A 106 -6.11 -3.17 -5.30
N HIS A 107 -6.57 -1.99 -5.69
CA HIS A 107 -5.74 -0.79 -5.81
C HIS A 107 -6.06 0.29 -4.77
N VAL A 108 -7.31 0.38 -4.34
CA VAL A 108 -7.90 1.39 -3.43
C VAL A 108 -7.07 1.71 -2.19
N VAL A 109 -6.39 0.72 -1.61
CA VAL A 109 -5.55 0.92 -0.42
C VAL A 109 -4.43 1.93 -0.69
N HIS A 110 -3.91 2.00 -1.92
CA HIS A 110 -2.90 2.99 -2.30
C HIS A 110 -3.42 4.43 -2.21
N HIS A 111 -4.67 4.64 -2.63
CA HIS A 111 -5.35 5.94 -2.58
C HIS A 111 -5.96 6.27 -1.22
N SER A 112 -5.90 5.35 -0.26
CA SER A 112 -6.66 5.48 0.99
C SER A 112 -5.98 6.38 2.03
N SER A 113 -4.76 6.86 1.79
CA SER A 113 -4.08 7.83 2.64
C SER A 113 -4.76 9.19 2.48
N GLU A 114 -5.05 9.84 3.60
CA GLU A 114 -5.59 11.22 3.60
C GLU A 114 -4.47 12.27 3.66
N GLU A 115 -3.21 11.80 3.75
CA GLU A 115 -2.01 12.61 3.58
C GLU A 115 -1.33 12.27 2.25
N TYR A 116 -0.47 13.17 1.78
CA TYR A 116 0.30 12.93 0.57
C TYR A 116 1.75 13.34 0.77
N ASN A 117 2.61 12.33 0.88
CA ASN A 117 4.03 12.43 1.13
C ASN A 117 4.72 11.12 0.72
N LEU A 118 6.04 11.03 0.88
CA LEU A 118 6.81 9.87 0.38
C LEU A 118 6.41 8.54 1.02
N THR A 119 5.80 8.54 2.22
CA THR A 119 5.27 7.30 2.80
C THR A 119 4.04 6.80 2.06
N THR A 120 3.24 7.68 1.44
CA THR A 120 2.09 7.32 0.60
C THR A 120 2.51 6.43 -0.57
N ALA A 121 3.71 6.64 -1.15
CA ALA A 121 4.28 5.74 -2.16
C ALA A 121 4.38 4.29 -1.68
N LEU A 122 4.65 4.11 -0.39
CA LEU A 122 4.83 2.79 0.23
C LEU A 122 3.51 2.19 0.70
N ARG A 123 2.37 2.87 0.56
CA ARG A 123 1.03 2.32 0.82
C ARG A 123 0.62 1.34 -0.29
N GLN A 124 1.37 0.26 -0.42
CA GLN A 124 1.23 -0.70 -1.50
C GLN A 124 0.16 -1.75 -1.19
N THR A 125 -0.51 -2.22 -2.23
CA THR A 125 -1.54 -3.24 -2.10
C THR A 125 -1.00 -4.63 -1.81
N SER A 126 -1.73 -5.38 -1.00
CA SER A 126 -1.55 -6.82 -0.81
C SER A 126 -2.56 -7.65 -1.62
N GLY A 127 -3.61 -7.03 -2.17
CA GLY A 127 -4.76 -7.71 -2.79
C GLY A 127 -4.71 -7.89 -4.31
N SER A 128 -3.72 -7.38 -5.03
CA SER A 128 -3.66 -7.57 -6.49
C SER A 128 -3.29 -9.00 -6.88
N PHE A 129 -4.20 -9.70 -7.57
CA PHE A 129 -4.02 -11.06 -8.12
C PHE A 129 -4.18 -11.14 -9.64
N LEU A 130 -4.76 -10.13 -10.28
CA LEU A 130 -5.07 -10.13 -11.72
C LEU A 130 -4.18 -9.19 -12.53
N SER A 131 -3.42 -8.30 -11.88
CA SER A 131 -2.59 -7.29 -12.57
C SER A 131 -1.51 -7.89 -13.47
N TRP A 132 -1.05 -9.12 -13.22
CA TRP A 132 -0.02 -9.77 -14.04
C TRP A 132 -0.46 -10.05 -15.48
N ILE A 133 -1.77 -10.18 -15.72
CA ILE A 133 -2.34 -10.46 -17.05
C ILE A 133 -1.96 -9.36 -18.05
N PHE A 134 -1.89 -8.10 -17.60
CA PHE A 134 -1.52 -6.96 -18.45
C PHE A 134 -0.09 -7.01 -18.98
N TYR A 135 0.77 -7.80 -18.35
CA TYR A 135 2.18 -7.95 -18.75
C TYR A 135 2.43 -9.18 -19.62
N LEU A 136 1.45 -10.06 -19.80
CA LEU A 136 1.57 -11.23 -20.68
C LEU A 136 1.92 -10.91 -22.13
N PRO A 137 1.46 -9.81 -22.75
CA PRO A 137 1.92 -9.40 -24.08
C PRO A 137 3.44 -9.35 -24.20
N LEU A 138 4.15 -9.00 -23.13
CA LEU A 138 5.63 -8.94 -23.13
C LEU A 138 6.28 -10.33 -23.27
N ALA A 139 5.66 -11.38 -22.74
CA ALA A 139 6.14 -12.76 -22.93
C ALA A 139 6.08 -13.17 -24.40
N PHE A 140 4.96 -12.88 -25.07
CA PHE A 140 4.80 -13.15 -26.51
C PHE A 140 5.75 -12.31 -27.36
N LEU A 141 6.10 -11.10 -26.93
CA LEU A 141 7.09 -10.25 -27.59
C LEU A 141 8.54 -10.69 -27.35
N GLY A 142 8.78 -11.74 -26.56
CA GLY A 142 10.13 -12.24 -26.28
C GLY A 142 10.88 -11.47 -25.21
N VAL A 143 10.20 -10.72 -24.34
CA VAL A 143 10.83 -10.08 -23.18
C VAL A 143 11.17 -11.14 -22.14
N ASP A 144 12.46 -11.37 -21.96
CA ASP A 144 13.00 -12.32 -20.99
C ASP A 144 12.44 -12.08 -19.56
N PRO A 145 12.12 -13.15 -18.79
CA PRO A 145 11.56 -13.02 -17.44
C PRO A 145 12.43 -12.22 -16.46
N MET A 146 13.76 -12.29 -16.56
CA MET A 146 14.65 -11.50 -15.70
C MET A 146 14.69 -10.03 -16.15
N LEU A 147 14.63 -9.77 -17.45
CA LEU A 147 14.46 -8.41 -17.97
C LEU A 147 13.12 -7.81 -17.51
N LEU A 148 12.02 -8.57 -17.54
CA LEU A 148 10.71 -8.15 -17.01
C LEU A 148 10.81 -7.72 -15.54
N LEU A 149 11.43 -8.55 -14.69
CA LEU A 149 11.63 -8.21 -13.27
C LEU A 149 12.49 -6.96 -13.08
N THR A 150 13.48 -6.77 -13.95
CA THR A 150 14.38 -5.61 -13.94
C THR A 150 13.63 -4.33 -14.28
N VAL A 151 12.99 -4.28 -15.45
CA VAL A 151 12.25 -3.08 -15.89
C VAL A 151 11.07 -2.77 -14.98
N GLY A 152 10.39 -3.79 -14.45
CA GLY A 152 9.32 -3.60 -13.47
C GLY A 152 9.81 -3.07 -12.14
N SER A 153 11.01 -3.49 -11.69
CA SER A 153 11.62 -2.91 -10.49
C SER A 153 12.00 -1.45 -10.70
N LEU A 154 12.59 -1.11 -11.85
CA LEU A 154 12.95 0.27 -12.20
C LEU A 154 11.72 1.17 -12.30
N ASN A 155 10.64 0.67 -12.90
CA ASN A 155 9.38 1.40 -13.04
C ASN A 155 8.79 1.71 -11.66
N LEU A 156 8.72 0.72 -10.76
CA LEU A 156 8.23 0.94 -9.40
C LEU A 156 9.13 1.90 -8.59
N ILE A 157 10.45 1.80 -8.74
CA ILE A 157 11.39 2.71 -8.07
C ILE A 157 11.18 4.16 -8.53
N TYR A 158 10.96 4.38 -9.84
CA TYR A 158 10.63 5.69 -10.37
C TYR A 158 9.36 6.25 -9.73
N GLN A 159 8.32 5.44 -9.56
CA GLN A 159 7.05 5.87 -8.98
C GLN A 159 7.13 6.29 -7.50
N PHE A 160 8.25 6.07 -6.81
CA PHE A 160 8.40 6.49 -5.42
C PHE A 160 8.44 8.01 -5.25
N TRP A 161 9.33 8.70 -5.97
CA TRP A 161 9.65 10.11 -5.71
C TRP A 161 8.52 11.08 -6.09
N VAL A 162 7.59 10.65 -6.94
CA VAL A 162 6.43 11.46 -7.36
C VAL A 162 5.42 11.69 -6.22
N HIS A 163 5.53 10.97 -5.10
CA HIS A 163 4.65 11.14 -3.94
C HIS A 163 5.11 12.24 -3.00
N THR A 164 5.12 13.49 -3.45
CA THR A 164 5.46 14.63 -2.59
C THR A 164 4.65 15.86 -2.93
N ARG A 165 4.40 16.70 -1.92
CA ARG A 165 3.82 18.04 -2.07
C ARG A 165 4.88 19.14 -2.13
N HIS A 166 6.15 18.82 -1.88
CA HIS A 166 7.22 19.83 -1.79
C HIS A 166 7.80 20.24 -3.14
N ILE A 167 7.47 19.51 -4.21
CA ILE A 167 7.89 19.79 -5.57
C ILE A 167 6.66 20.26 -6.35
N GLY A 168 6.69 21.50 -6.83
CA GLY A 168 5.63 22.09 -7.66
C GLY A 168 5.64 21.54 -9.09
N ARG A 169 5.13 22.33 -10.04
CA ARG A 169 5.18 21.99 -11.46
C ARG A 169 6.61 22.03 -12.00
N LEU A 170 6.97 21.10 -12.87
CA LEU A 170 8.30 20.98 -13.48
C LEU A 170 8.37 21.43 -14.95
N GLY A 171 7.33 22.10 -15.44
CA GLY A 171 7.30 22.70 -16.78
C GLY A 171 7.35 21.64 -17.88
N TRP A 172 8.34 21.73 -18.78
CA TRP A 172 8.41 20.86 -19.96
C TRP A 172 8.53 19.37 -19.63
N LEU A 173 9.07 19.01 -18.46
CA LEU A 173 9.19 17.62 -18.02
C LEU A 173 7.80 16.94 -17.89
N GLU A 174 6.75 17.69 -17.55
CA GLU A 174 5.38 17.20 -17.36
C GLU A 174 4.67 16.87 -18.68
N TRP A 175 5.32 17.10 -19.81
CA TRP A 175 4.84 16.64 -21.11
C TRP A 175 5.26 15.21 -21.41
N ILE A 176 6.35 14.74 -20.79
CA ILE A 176 6.97 13.45 -21.08
C ILE A 176 6.82 12.51 -19.88
N PHE A 177 7.11 13.01 -18.69
CA PHE A 177 7.23 12.23 -17.47
C PHE A 177 6.11 12.54 -16.49
N VAL A 178 5.72 11.53 -15.72
CA VAL A 178 4.85 11.72 -14.55
C VAL A 178 5.66 12.44 -13.48
N THR A 179 5.18 13.60 -13.06
CA THR A 179 5.80 14.40 -11.99
C THR A 179 4.96 14.38 -10.72
N PRO A 180 5.47 14.91 -9.59
CA PRO A 180 4.68 15.06 -8.39
C PRO A 180 3.36 15.81 -8.58
N SER A 181 3.32 16.78 -9.49
CA SER A 181 2.07 17.51 -9.80
C SER A 181 1.02 16.60 -10.45
N ASN A 182 1.40 15.85 -11.49
CA ASN A 182 0.48 14.92 -12.15
C ASN A 182 -0.02 13.84 -11.18
N HIS A 183 0.88 13.33 -10.32
CA HIS A 183 0.55 12.25 -9.38
C HIS A 183 -0.25 12.74 -8.17
N ARG A 184 -0.08 13.99 -7.72
CA ARG A 184 -0.97 14.61 -6.73
C ARG A 184 -2.41 14.71 -7.24
N ALA A 185 -2.58 15.18 -8.47
CA ALA A 185 -3.89 15.20 -9.12
C ALA A 185 -4.48 13.78 -9.18
N HIS A 186 -3.71 12.80 -9.65
CA HIS A 186 -4.13 11.39 -9.70
C HIS A 186 -4.65 10.85 -8.35
N HIS A 187 -3.98 11.19 -7.24
CA HIS A 187 -4.37 10.74 -5.90
C HIS A 187 -5.54 11.51 -5.27
N ALA A 188 -6.02 12.55 -5.93
CA ALA A 188 -7.07 13.40 -5.39
C ALA A 188 -8.47 12.79 -5.56
N GLN A 189 -9.35 12.99 -4.57
CA GLN A 189 -10.74 12.57 -4.64
C GLN A 189 -11.68 13.63 -5.25
N ASN A 190 -11.17 14.82 -5.60
CA ASN A 190 -11.95 15.87 -6.27
C ASN A 190 -12.53 15.33 -7.58
N GLN A 191 -13.75 15.75 -7.93
CA GLN A 191 -14.46 15.20 -9.08
C GLN A 191 -13.72 15.37 -10.41
N ILE A 192 -12.97 16.46 -10.59
CA ILE A 192 -12.20 16.74 -11.81
C ILE A 192 -11.00 15.80 -11.98
N TYR A 193 -10.46 15.28 -10.88
CA TYR A 193 -9.26 14.44 -10.88
C TYR A 193 -9.53 12.93 -10.85
N ILE A 194 -10.79 12.53 -10.59
CA ILE A 194 -11.17 11.11 -10.64
C ILE A 194 -10.95 10.55 -12.04
N ASP A 195 -10.36 9.35 -12.11
CA ASP A 195 -10.11 8.63 -13.34
C ASP A 195 -9.18 9.41 -14.31
N ARG A 196 -8.09 9.97 -13.78
CA ARG A 196 -7.09 10.76 -14.51
C ARG A 196 -5.65 10.37 -14.16
N ASN A 197 -4.71 10.64 -15.07
CA ASN A 197 -3.27 10.54 -14.87
C ASN A 197 -2.78 9.14 -14.40
N TYR A 198 -3.01 8.11 -15.20
CA TYR A 198 -2.65 6.71 -14.89
C TYR A 198 -1.21 6.32 -15.20
N GLY A 199 -0.43 7.16 -15.88
CA GLY A 199 0.97 6.87 -16.20
C GLY A 199 1.79 6.50 -14.96
N GLY A 200 2.73 5.57 -15.12
CA GLY A 200 3.70 5.23 -14.06
C GLY A 200 4.93 6.11 -14.18
N VAL A 201 5.59 6.05 -15.33
CA VAL A 201 6.78 6.84 -15.66
C VAL A 201 6.46 7.90 -16.69
N PHE A 202 5.73 7.54 -17.76
CA PHE A 202 5.44 8.45 -18.86
C PHE A 202 3.98 8.94 -18.80
N ILE A 203 3.81 10.25 -18.71
CA ILE A 203 2.48 10.91 -18.75
C ILE A 203 1.93 10.97 -20.19
N ILE A 204 2.76 10.63 -21.18
CA ILE A 204 2.41 10.60 -22.60
C ILE A 204 1.19 9.70 -22.84
N TRP A 205 1.08 8.57 -22.14
CA TRP A 205 -0.05 7.66 -22.29
C TRP A 205 -1.38 8.34 -21.94
N ASP A 206 -1.42 9.13 -20.87
CA ASP A 206 -2.61 9.88 -20.49
C ASP A 206 -3.02 10.92 -21.53
N ARG A 207 -2.04 11.55 -22.18
CA ARG A 207 -2.30 12.51 -23.26
C ARG A 207 -2.83 11.81 -24.51
N LEU A 208 -2.25 10.66 -24.87
CA LEU A 208 -2.65 9.87 -26.03
C LEU A 208 -4.05 9.25 -25.86
N PHE A 209 -4.38 8.77 -24.67
CA PHE A 209 -5.64 8.06 -24.40
C PHE A 209 -6.69 8.91 -23.67
N GLY A 210 -6.45 10.23 -23.58
CA GLY A 210 -7.44 11.22 -23.13
C GLY A 210 -7.77 11.18 -21.63
N SER A 211 -6.84 10.71 -20.79
CA SER A 211 -6.97 10.68 -19.33
C SER A 211 -6.11 11.73 -18.61
N PHE A 212 -5.41 12.59 -19.34
CA PHE A 212 -4.60 13.67 -18.75
C PHE A 212 -5.48 14.74 -18.09
N GLN A 213 -5.12 15.14 -16.88
CA GLN A 213 -5.68 16.30 -16.17
C GLN A 213 -4.55 17.03 -15.44
N ASP A 214 -4.42 18.33 -15.70
CA ASP A 214 -3.46 19.16 -14.98
C ASP A 214 -3.92 19.43 -13.54
N GLU A 215 -2.98 19.62 -12.62
CA GLU A 215 -3.27 20.05 -11.24
C GLU A 215 -3.57 21.55 -11.25
N LEU A 216 -4.79 21.94 -10.88
CA LEU A 216 -5.25 23.33 -10.91
C LEU A 216 -5.08 24.00 -9.54
N ASP A 217 -4.66 25.26 -9.53
CA ASP A 217 -4.45 26.03 -8.29
C ASP A 217 -5.78 26.38 -7.63
N GLU A 218 -6.82 26.61 -8.43
CA GLU A 218 -8.20 26.88 -8.02
C GLU A 218 -8.95 25.65 -7.48
N GLU A 219 -8.48 24.44 -7.79
CA GLU A 219 -9.04 23.16 -7.34
C GLU A 219 -7.96 22.33 -6.65
N PRO A 220 -7.51 22.73 -5.44
CA PRO A 220 -6.43 22.04 -4.75
C PRO A 220 -6.78 20.57 -4.45
N PRO A 221 -5.84 19.62 -4.62
CA PRO A 221 -6.06 18.21 -4.30
C PRO A 221 -6.52 17.94 -2.87
N ILE A 222 -7.63 17.22 -2.74
CA ILE A 222 -8.11 16.61 -1.50
C ILE A 222 -7.74 15.13 -1.57
N TYR A 223 -6.99 14.61 -0.59
CA TYR A 223 -6.53 13.21 -0.59
C TYR A 223 -7.44 12.28 0.20
N GLY A 224 -7.26 10.98 -0.04
CA GLY A 224 -8.06 9.90 0.53
C GLY A 224 -9.05 9.35 -0.49
N ILE A 225 -9.86 8.39 -0.04
CA ILE A 225 -10.94 7.82 -0.84
C ILE A 225 -12.27 8.48 -0.44
N ARG A 226 -13.21 8.55 -1.40
CA ARG A 226 -14.52 9.21 -1.20
C ARG A 226 -15.24 8.79 0.08
N LYS A 227 -15.10 7.52 0.48
CA LYS A 227 -15.56 7.03 1.78
C LYS A 227 -14.35 6.64 2.60
N ALA A 228 -13.92 7.54 3.48
CA ALA A 228 -12.76 7.31 4.34
C ALA A 228 -12.86 5.97 5.10
N LEU A 229 -11.72 5.30 5.25
CA LEU A 229 -11.61 4.00 5.90
C LEU A 229 -12.04 4.02 7.37
N HIS A 230 -11.82 5.15 8.06
CA HIS A 230 -12.02 5.30 9.51
C HIS A 230 -11.38 4.16 10.34
N SER A 231 -10.21 3.67 9.90
CA SER A 231 -9.56 2.52 10.49
C SER A 231 -8.06 2.52 10.19
N TRP A 232 -7.26 2.15 11.19
CA TRP A 232 -5.83 1.88 11.05
C TRP A 232 -5.53 0.39 10.88
N ASN A 233 -6.56 -0.45 10.70
CA ASN A 233 -6.37 -1.88 10.51
C ASN A 233 -5.94 -2.18 9.05
N PRO A 234 -4.72 -2.69 8.82
CA PRO A 234 -4.21 -2.86 7.47
C PRO A 234 -4.90 -3.98 6.67
N ILE A 235 -5.49 -4.98 7.34
CA ILE A 235 -6.28 -6.02 6.67
C ILE A 235 -7.61 -5.45 6.19
N TYR A 236 -8.28 -4.64 7.03
CA TYR A 236 -9.49 -3.94 6.61
C TYR A 236 -9.22 -3.01 5.42
N ALA A 237 -8.09 -2.28 5.45
CA ALA A 237 -7.68 -1.42 4.34
C ALA A 237 -7.60 -2.15 3.00
N ASN A 238 -7.15 -3.42 2.99
CA ASN A 238 -7.06 -4.25 1.78
C ASN A 238 -8.36 -5.00 1.42
N THR A 239 -9.32 -5.13 2.34
CA THR A 239 -10.48 -6.03 2.16
C THR A 239 -11.83 -5.34 2.10
N HIS A 240 -11.95 -4.08 2.56
CA HIS A 240 -13.24 -3.40 2.69
C HIS A 240 -14.04 -3.29 1.37
N VAL A 241 -13.39 -3.00 0.24
CA VAL A 241 -14.07 -2.97 -1.07
C VAL A 241 -14.48 -4.38 -1.49
N TYR A 242 -13.62 -5.39 -1.33
CA TYR A 242 -13.99 -6.79 -1.60
C TYR A 242 -15.20 -7.24 -0.78
N GLN A 243 -15.25 -6.90 0.51
CA GLN A 243 -16.40 -7.20 1.35
C GLN A 243 -17.68 -6.54 0.84
N GLN A 244 -17.59 -5.32 0.32
CA GLN A 244 -18.72 -4.61 -0.28
C GLN A 244 -19.19 -5.31 -1.57
N LEU A 245 -18.26 -5.64 -2.48
CA LEU A 245 -18.57 -6.34 -3.72
C LEU A 245 -19.21 -7.71 -3.47
N ILE A 246 -18.70 -8.47 -2.50
CA ILE A 246 -19.28 -9.75 -2.09
C ILE A 246 -20.72 -9.57 -1.60
N LYS A 247 -20.96 -8.58 -0.74
CA LYS A 247 -22.31 -8.31 -0.21
C LYS A 247 -23.29 -7.92 -1.30
N ASP A 248 -22.89 -7.03 -2.21
CA ASP A 248 -23.75 -6.59 -3.32
C ASP A 248 -24.03 -7.73 -4.30
N SER A 249 -22.98 -8.48 -4.68
CA SER A 249 -23.09 -9.65 -5.54
C SER A 249 -23.98 -10.75 -4.92
N TRP A 250 -23.90 -10.96 -3.61
CA TRP A 250 -24.73 -11.95 -2.92
C TRP A 250 -26.19 -11.53 -2.85
N ARG A 251 -26.46 -10.26 -2.48
CA ARG A 251 -27.80 -9.75 -2.17
C ARG A 251 -28.61 -9.31 -3.39
N THR A 252 -27.97 -8.88 -4.48
CA THR A 252 -28.71 -8.44 -5.67
C THR A 252 -29.51 -9.59 -6.28
N LYS A 253 -30.71 -9.28 -6.76
CA LYS A 253 -31.67 -10.26 -7.30
C LYS A 253 -31.32 -10.71 -8.72
N ALA A 254 -30.77 -9.82 -9.55
CA ALA A 254 -30.46 -10.12 -10.93
C ALA A 254 -29.13 -10.89 -11.06
N TRP A 255 -29.13 -12.02 -11.76
CA TRP A 255 -27.93 -12.84 -11.97
C TRP A 255 -26.84 -12.11 -12.76
N SER A 256 -27.22 -11.31 -13.75
CA SER A 256 -26.28 -10.46 -14.51
C SER A 256 -25.54 -9.47 -13.60
N ASP A 257 -26.25 -8.91 -12.63
CA ASP A 257 -25.71 -7.92 -11.71
C ASP A 257 -24.71 -8.56 -10.73
N LYS A 258 -24.89 -9.84 -10.40
CA LYS A 258 -23.90 -10.60 -9.61
C LYS A 258 -22.53 -10.60 -10.27
N PHE A 259 -22.46 -10.73 -11.60
CA PHE A 259 -21.19 -10.64 -12.34
C PHE A 259 -20.74 -9.19 -12.53
N LYS A 260 -21.66 -8.30 -12.92
CA LYS A 260 -21.36 -6.89 -13.22
C LYS A 260 -20.82 -6.12 -12.01
N VAL A 261 -21.18 -6.50 -10.78
CA VAL A 261 -20.60 -5.91 -9.55
C VAL A 261 -19.07 -5.99 -9.56
N TRP A 262 -18.50 -7.08 -10.07
CA TRP A 262 -17.05 -7.32 -10.06
C TRP A 262 -16.33 -6.68 -11.24
N PHE A 263 -16.90 -6.77 -12.43
CA PHE A 263 -16.22 -6.38 -13.68
C PHE A 263 -16.77 -5.09 -14.30
N GLY A 264 -17.79 -4.49 -13.69
CA GLY A 264 -18.35 -3.21 -14.10
C GLY A 264 -17.51 -2.01 -13.64
N LYS A 265 -17.99 -0.83 -14.02
CA LYS A 265 -17.35 0.45 -13.68
C LYS A 265 -17.26 0.62 -12.16
N THR A 266 -16.10 1.07 -11.67
CA THR A 266 -15.92 1.41 -10.25
C THR A 266 -17.00 2.37 -9.77
N GLY A 267 -17.60 2.03 -8.62
CA GLY A 267 -18.68 2.79 -8.00
C GLY A 267 -20.08 2.46 -8.52
N TRP A 268 -20.23 1.70 -9.63
CA TRP A 268 -21.53 1.20 -10.05
C TRP A 268 -22.06 0.17 -9.04
N ARG A 269 -23.36 0.25 -8.74
CA ARG A 269 -24.08 -0.75 -7.93
C ARG A 269 -25.41 -1.12 -8.56
N PRO A 270 -25.93 -2.34 -8.32
CA PRO A 270 -27.27 -2.73 -8.76
C PRO A 270 -28.35 -1.82 -8.14
N ALA A 271 -29.41 -1.54 -8.90
CA ALA A 271 -30.46 -0.60 -8.48
C ALA A 271 -31.19 -1.05 -7.19
N ASP A 272 -31.38 -2.35 -7.01
CA ASP A 272 -31.95 -2.92 -5.79
C ASP A 272 -31.01 -2.73 -4.58
N MET A 273 -29.70 -2.82 -4.78
CA MET A 273 -28.70 -2.54 -3.74
C MET A 273 -28.60 -1.06 -3.39
N GLU A 274 -28.77 -0.15 -4.36
CA GLU A 274 -28.84 1.28 -4.07
C GLU A 274 -30.09 1.67 -3.29
N ARG A 275 -31.25 1.05 -3.60
CA ARG A 275 -32.51 1.28 -2.91
C ARG A 275 -32.53 0.68 -1.50
N ASP A 276 -32.14 -0.59 -1.36
CA ASP A 276 -32.33 -1.36 -0.13
C ASP A 276 -31.12 -1.23 0.82
N TYR A 277 -29.93 -0.92 0.29
CA TYR A 277 -28.68 -0.79 1.05
C TYR A 277 -27.84 0.43 0.57
N PRO A 278 -28.33 1.66 0.72
CA PRO A 278 -27.63 2.86 0.27
C PRO A 278 -26.29 3.06 1.02
N LEU A 279 -25.22 3.42 0.31
CA LEU A 279 -23.90 3.66 0.90
C LEU A 279 -23.62 5.12 1.29
N GLY A 280 -24.55 6.03 0.99
CA GLY A 280 -24.41 7.48 1.17
C GLY A 280 -23.46 8.12 0.14
N ARG A 281 -23.74 9.36 -0.27
CA ARG A 281 -22.79 10.18 -1.04
C ARG A 281 -22.02 11.06 -0.07
N VAL A 282 -20.71 11.19 -0.26
CA VAL A 282 -19.88 12.04 0.58
C VAL A 282 -19.77 13.42 -0.05
N ASP A 283 -20.12 14.43 0.74
CA ASP A 283 -19.95 15.84 0.42
C ASP A 283 -18.51 16.26 0.75
N LEU A 284 -17.71 16.50 -0.28
CA LEU A 284 -16.30 16.86 -0.12
C LEU A 284 -16.12 18.24 0.52
N THR A 285 -17.12 19.12 0.49
CA THR A 285 -17.04 20.44 1.15
C THR A 285 -16.97 20.32 2.67
N ARG A 286 -17.36 19.16 3.21
CA ARG A 286 -17.34 18.82 4.63
C ARG A 286 -16.36 17.69 4.94
N PHE A 287 -15.47 17.35 4.01
CA PHE A 287 -14.51 16.28 4.22
C PHE A 287 -13.60 16.61 5.40
N LYS A 288 -13.61 15.74 6.41
CA LYS A 288 -12.73 15.83 7.57
C LYS A 288 -11.87 14.57 7.61
N LYS A 289 -10.56 14.77 7.59
CA LYS A 289 -9.58 13.70 7.74
C LYS A 289 -9.87 12.92 9.03
N PHE A 290 -9.84 11.59 8.94
CA PHE A 290 -9.90 10.71 10.07
C PHE A 290 -8.61 10.80 10.88
N ASP A 291 -8.66 11.52 12.00
CA ASP A 291 -7.54 11.62 12.92
C ASP A 291 -7.94 11.19 14.33
N ILE A 292 -7.07 10.38 14.95
CA ILE A 292 -7.17 10.00 16.34
C ILE A 292 -5.97 10.64 17.05
N ALA A 293 -6.27 11.62 17.90
CA ALA A 293 -5.25 12.28 18.71
C ALA A 293 -4.63 11.26 19.68
N ILE A 294 -3.36 10.94 19.45
CA ILE A 294 -2.57 10.04 20.30
C ILE A 294 -1.38 10.76 20.92
N SER A 295 -0.97 10.32 22.11
CA SER A 295 0.17 10.90 22.82
C SER A 295 1.48 10.70 22.08
N THR A 296 2.46 11.57 22.31
CA THR A 296 3.82 11.40 21.78
C THR A 296 4.42 10.05 22.15
N ARG A 297 4.15 9.54 23.37
CA ARG A 297 4.65 8.24 23.82
C ARG A 297 4.08 7.09 22.97
N ARG A 298 2.78 7.14 22.66
CA ARG A 298 2.13 6.15 21.79
C ARG A 298 2.62 6.25 20.35
N LYS A 299 2.83 7.47 19.82
CA LYS A 299 3.48 7.69 18.52
C LYS A 299 4.86 7.04 18.46
N THR A 300 5.71 7.33 19.45
CA THR A 300 7.05 6.73 19.57
C THR A 300 6.98 5.21 19.66
N TYR A 301 6.08 4.67 20.48
CA TYR A 301 5.91 3.23 20.60
C TYR A 301 5.52 2.59 19.27
N ALA A 302 4.48 3.10 18.60
CA ALA A 302 4.02 2.58 17.33
C ALA A 302 5.11 2.65 16.24
N LEU A 303 5.89 3.74 16.21
CA LEU A 303 7.03 3.89 15.30
C LEU A 303 8.10 2.83 15.57
N LEU A 304 8.47 2.62 16.84
CA LEU A 304 9.42 1.57 17.22
C LEU A 304 8.90 0.19 16.81
N GLN A 305 7.64 -0.13 17.10
CA GLN A 305 7.05 -1.43 16.74
C GLN A 305 7.03 -1.68 15.23
N HIS A 306 6.69 -0.64 14.46
CA HIS A 306 6.79 -0.69 13.01
C HIS A 306 8.24 -0.89 12.55
N GLY A 307 9.20 -0.21 13.19
CA GLY A 307 10.64 -0.38 12.95
C GLY A 307 11.11 -1.81 13.17
N LEU A 308 10.74 -2.45 14.29
CA LEU A 308 11.05 -3.87 14.55
C LEU A 308 10.43 -4.77 13.48
N THR A 309 9.15 -4.56 13.16
CA THR A 309 8.43 -5.37 12.18
C THR A 309 9.09 -5.28 10.81
N THR A 310 9.48 -4.06 10.40
CA THR A 310 10.21 -3.81 9.16
C THR A 310 11.59 -4.44 9.19
N PHE A 311 12.34 -4.30 10.29
CA PHE A 311 13.67 -4.90 10.46
C PHE A 311 13.63 -6.43 10.33
N ILE A 312 12.73 -7.09 11.05
CA ILE A 312 12.55 -8.55 10.96
C ILE A 312 12.12 -8.94 9.54
N GLY A 313 11.18 -8.20 8.94
CA GLY A 313 10.76 -8.41 7.56
C GLY A 313 11.91 -8.29 6.55
N LEU A 314 12.81 -7.32 6.71
CA LEU A 314 13.97 -7.13 5.83
C LEU A 314 15.00 -8.24 5.99
N VAL A 315 15.34 -8.59 7.23
CA VAL A 315 16.25 -9.72 7.52
C VAL A 315 15.69 -11.00 6.91
N PHE A 316 14.37 -11.22 7.03
CA PHE A 316 13.68 -12.34 6.40
C PHE A 316 13.81 -12.32 4.87
N LEU A 317 13.48 -11.21 4.21
CA LEU A 317 13.55 -11.10 2.75
C LEU A 317 14.97 -11.34 2.21
N LEU A 318 15.99 -10.87 2.91
CA LEU A 318 17.39 -11.06 2.53
C LEU A 318 17.88 -12.50 2.69
N ASN A 319 17.23 -13.29 3.55
CA ASN A 319 17.67 -14.64 3.91
C ASN A 319 16.64 -15.73 3.53
N ILE A 320 15.57 -15.39 2.81
CA ILE A 320 14.43 -16.28 2.59
C ILE A 320 14.83 -17.64 1.98
N THR A 321 15.82 -17.65 1.08
CA THR A 321 16.33 -18.86 0.42
C THR A 321 17.08 -19.81 1.35
N HIS A 322 17.51 -19.32 2.52
CA HIS A 322 18.20 -20.11 3.54
C HIS A 322 17.25 -20.64 4.63
N LEU A 323 15.97 -20.30 4.57
CA LEU A 323 14.97 -20.70 5.57
C LEU A 323 14.12 -21.86 5.07
N ALA A 324 13.80 -22.79 5.97
CA ALA A 324 12.83 -23.83 5.69
C ALA A 324 11.43 -23.23 5.48
N LEU A 325 10.59 -23.88 4.68
CA LEU A 325 9.25 -23.37 4.35
C LEU A 325 8.43 -23.02 5.61
N MET A 326 8.47 -23.86 6.64
CA MET A 326 7.76 -23.59 7.90
C MET A 326 8.25 -22.30 8.56
N GLN A 327 9.57 -22.04 8.57
CA GLN A 327 10.13 -20.80 9.11
C GLN A 327 9.67 -19.60 8.29
N GLN A 328 9.63 -19.72 6.96
CA GLN A 328 9.12 -18.65 6.09
C GLN A 328 7.65 -18.31 6.40
N VAL A 329 6.80 -19.33 6.53
CA VAL A 329 5.38 -19.17 6.86
C VAL A 329 5.20 -18.52 8.24
N LEU A 330 5.95 -18.97 9.25
CA LEU A 330 5.87 -18.42 10.60
C LEU A 330 6.30 -16.96 10.66
N VAL A 331 7.37 -16.57 9.95
CA VAL A 331 7.81 -15.17 9.91
C VAL A 331 6.81 -14.30 9.17
N ILE A 332 6.28 -14.76 8.03
CA ILE A 332 5.22 -14.04 7.29
C ILE A 332 3.99 -13.84 8.19
N ALA A 333 3.52 -14.89 8.87
CA ALA A 333 2.39 -14.82 9.78
C ALA A 333 2.65 -13.83 10.94
N TRP A 334 3.86 -13.86 11.51
CA TRP A 334 4.25 -12.93 12.57
C TRP A 334 4.29 -11.47 12.07
N VAL A 335 4.82 -11.20 10.88
CA VAL A 335 4.84 -9.84 10.30
C VAL A 335 3.42 -9.33 10.06
N ILE A 336 2.52 -10.18 9.56
CA ILE A 336 1.10 -9.83 9.39
C ILE A 336 0.46 -9.51 10.74
N PHE A 337 0.68 -10.38 11.73
CA PHE A 337 0.17 -10.20 13.09
C PHE A 337 0.70 -8.92 13.76
N ALA A 338 2.00 -8.66 13.65
CA ALA A 338 2.63 -7.46 14.20
C ALA A 338 2.11 -6.18 13.55
N SER A 339 1.89 -6.21 12.23
CA SER A 339 1.28 -5.10 11.47
C SER A 339 -0.15 -4.80 11.92
N LEU A 340 -0.95 -5.85 12.16
CA LEU A 340 -2.30 -5.72 12.74
C LEU A 340 -2.25 -5.11 14.14
N SER A 341 -1.34 -5.58 14.98
CA SER A 341 -1.16 -5.10 16.35
C SER A 341 -0.84 -3.61 16.39
N VAL A 342 0.09 -3.13 15.57
CA VAL A 342 0.43 -1.70 15.47
C VAL A 342 -0.78 -0.87 15.03
N GLY A 343 -1.57 -1.34 14.07
CA GLY A 343 -2.81 -0.66 13.65
C GLY A 343 -3.81 -0.50 14.81
N GLU A 344 -3.99 -1.52 15.63
CA GLU A 344 -4.90 -1.48 16.78
C GLU A 344 -4.37 -0.59 17.92
N VAL A 345 -3.04 -0.50 18.09
CA VAL A 345 -2.39 0.46 19.00
C VAL A 345 -2.65 1.90 18.55
N LEU A 346 -2.52 2.20 17.26
CA LEU A 346 -2.84 3.50 16.67
C LEU A 346 -4.33 3.83 16.77
N ALA A 347 -5.19 2.82 16.68
CA ALA A 347 -6.64 2.95 16.84
C ALA A 347 -7.09 3.12 18.30
N MET A 348 -6.17 3.04 19.27
CA MET A 348 -6.46 3.06 20.70
C MET A 348 -7.51 2.04 21.15
N LYS A 349 -7.53 0.86 20.53
CA LYS A 349 -8.45 -0.21 20.90
C LYS A 349 -7.84 -1.12 21.97
N VAL A 350 -8.66 -1.59 22.91
CA VAL A 350 -8.23 -2.50 23.99
C VAL A 350 -7.62 -3.79 23.44
N SER A 351 -8.12 -4.28 22.29
CA SER A 351 -7.51 -5.38 21.53
C SER A 351 -6.03 -5.16 21.23
N GLY A 352 -5.60 -3.93 20.98
CA GLY A 352 -4.20 -3.59 20.72
C GLY A 352 -3.27 -3.98 21.87
N TRP A 353 -3.71 -3.87 23.13
CA TRP A 353 -2.93 -4.31 24.29
C TRP A 353 -2.68 -5.83 24.27
N TRP A 354 -3.74 -6.62 24.08
CA TRP A 354 -3.64 -8.07 24.07
C TRP A 354 -2.88 -8.60 22.85
N LEU A 355 -3.02 -7.95 21.69
CA LEU A 355 -2.23 -8.27 20.51
C LEU A 355 -0.73 -8.02 20.74
N GLU A 356 -0.36 -6.93 21.42
CA GLU A 356 1.04 -6.69 21.78
C GLU A 356 1.58 -7.76 22.73
N VAL A 357 0.82 -8.15 23.77
CA VAL A 357 1.22 -9.24 24.68
C VAL A 357 1.45 -10.53 23.91
N ALA A 358 0.48 -10.94 23.08
CA ALA A 358 0.59 -12.16 22.27
C ALA A 358 1.79 -12.09 21.30
N LYS A 359 2.03 -10.93 20.68
CA LYS A 359 3.17 -10.72 19.75
C LYS A 359 4.50 -11.02 20.43
N TYR A 360 4.68 -10.53 21.66
CA TYR A 360 5.91 -10.71 22.41
C TYR A 360 6.05 -12.11 23.01
N VAL A 361 4.96 -12.75 23.42
CA VAL A 361 4.98 -14.16 23.79
C VAL A 361 5.52 -15.00 22.63
N VAL A 362 4.95 -14.83 21.41
CA VAL A 362 5.42 -15.54 20.22
C VAL A 362 6.90 -15.23 19.92
N LEU A 363 7.29 -13.96 19.97
CA LEU A 363 8.65 -13.53 19.69
C LEU A 363 9.67 -14.13 20.67
N ILE A 364 9.38 -14.11 21.98
CA ILE A 364 10.23 -14.67 23.03
C ILE A 364 10.31 -16.20 22.90
N SER A 365 9.19 -16.87 22.62
CA SER A 365 9.19 -18.32 22.37
C SER A 365 10.07 -18.70 21.18
N VAL A 366 10.06 -17.91 20.10
CA VAL A 366 10.94 -18.13 18.94
C VAL A 366 12.40 -17.93 19.32
N LEU A 367 12.74 -16.85 20.04
CA LEU A 367 14.10 -16.60 20.52
C LEU A 367 14.64 -17.71 21.43
N ALA A 368 13.76 -18.34 22.22
CA ALA A 368 14.14 -19.41 23.16
C ALA A 368 14.29 -20.79 22.49
N THR A 369 13.65 -21.03 21.34
CA THR A 369 13.53 -22.37 20.75
C THR A 369 14.21 -22.54 19.40
N GLN A 370 14.45 -21.45 18.67
CA GLN A 370 15.01 -21.51 17.33
C GLN A 370 16.50 -21.14 17.33
N PRO A 371 17.33 -21.82 16.51
CA PRO A 371 18.72 -21.43 16.33
C PRO A 371 18.78 -20.12 15.54
N ILE A 372 19.04 -19.02 16.25
CA ILE A 372 19.11 -17.67 15.67
C ILE A 372 20.52 -17.12 15.88
N PRO A 373 21.11 -16.43 14.88
CA PRO A 373 22.42 -15.80 15.06
C PRO A 373 22.44 -14.86 16.27
N LEU A 374 23.53 -14.88 17.05
CA LEU A 374 23.67 -14.13 18.30
C LEU A 374 23.36 -12.63 18.13
N TRP A 375 23.85 -12.01 17.05
CA TRP A 375 23.60 -10.59 16.78
C TRP A 375 22.11 -10.28 16.60
N LEU A 376 21.34 -11.18 15.97
CA LEU A 376 19.92 -11.00 15.72
C LEU A 376 19.12 -11.24 17.01
N MET A 377 19.49 -12.27 17.77
CA MET A 377 18.91 -12.54 19.09
C MET A 377 19.10 -11.33 20.03
N LEU A 378 20.32 -10.78 20.13
CA LEU A 378 20.61 -9.61 20.95
C LEU A 378 19.79 -8.39 20.49
N SER A 379 19.74 -8.12 19.18
CA SER A 379 18.99 -6.99 18.61
C SER A 379 17.50 -7.05 18.97
N ILE A 380 16.86 -8.21 18.76
CA ILE A 380 15.44 -8.42 19.05
C ILE A 380 15.19 -8.36 20.57
N SER A 381 16.10 -8.91 21.38
CA SER A 381 15.98 -8.93 22.84
C SER A 381 16.08 -7.52 23.42
N SER A 382 17.07 -6.73 23.00
CA SER A 382 17.22 -5.32 23.39
C SER A 382 15.97 -4.50 23.02
N PHE A 383 15.45 -4.69 21.81
CA PHE A 383 14.20 -4.04 21.41
C PHE A 383 13.01 -4.46 22.26
N THR A 384 12.91 -5.75 22.59
CA THR A 384 11.84 -6.30 23.43
C THR A 384 11.84 -5.67 24.83
N VAL A 385 13.01 -5.54 25.45
CA VAL A 385 13.16 -4.87 26.75
C VAL A 385 12.73 -3.40 26.66
N LEU A 386 13.19 -2.66 25.66
CA LEU A 386 12.80 -1.26 25.45
C LEU A 386 11.29 -1.09 25.26
N SER A 387 10.65 -1.99 24.51
CA SER A 387 9.21 -1.99 24.29
C SER A 387 8.42 -2.24 25.58
N ILE A 388 8.78 -3.29 26.34
CA ILE A 388 8.10 -3.64 27.59
C ILE A 388 8.23 -2.49 28.61
N ALA A 389 9.34 -1.76 28.62
CA ALA A 389 9.51 -0.59 29.48
C ALA A 389 8.50 0.53 29.18
N MET A 390 7.94 0.61 27.96
CA MET A 390 6.93 1.60 27.58
C MET A 390 5.49 1.19 27.94
N TRP A 391 5.25 -0.09 28.24
CA TRP A 391 3.92 -0.65 28.47
C TRP A 391 3.12 -0.01 29.61
N PRO A 392 3.69 0.35 30.77
CA PRO A 392 2.92 1.01 31.82
C PRO A 392 2.25 2.32 31.37
N SER A 393 2.94 3.08 30.51
CA SER A 393 2.40 4.32 29.94
C SER A 393 1.23 4.04 28.99
N LEU A 394 1.36 3.02 28.14
CA LEU A 394 0.30 2.65 27.20
C LEU A 394 -0.93 2.08 27.92
N LYS A 395 -0.72 1.27 28.96
CA LYS A 395 -1.80 0.70 29.78
C LYS A 395 -2.66 1.79 30.40
N LYS A 396 -2.02 2.83 30.98
CA LYS A 396 -2.72 3.97 31.57
C LYS A 396 -3.64 4.67 30.56
N GLU A 397 -3.17 4.87 29.34
CA GLU A 397 -3.98 5.47 28.28
C GLU A 397 -5.17 4.58 27.88
N TYR A 398 -5.00 3.25 27.85
CA TYR A 398 -6.12 2.34 27.58
C TYR A 398 -7.18 2.36 28.69
N THR A 399 -6.77 2.37 29.96
CA THR A 399 -7.69 2.43 31.10
C THR A 399 -8.55 3.70 31.05
N ASN A 400 -7.92 4.86 30.80
CA ASN A 400 -8.64 6.13 30.68
C ASN A 400 -9.73 6.11 29.58
N ILE A 401 -9.50 5.40 28.47
CA ILE A 401 -10.47 5.29 27.37
C ILE A 401 -11.67 4.43 27.77
N VAL A 402 -11.42 3.33 28.49
CA VAL A 402 -12.49 2.46 29.00
C VAL A 402 -13.37 3.26 29.96
N GLU A 403 -12.75 3.97 30.92
CA GLU A 403 -13.47 4.83 31.88
C GLU A 403 -14.28 5.93 31.18
N GLN A 404 -13.73 6.59 30.15
CA GLN A 404 -14.46 7.61 29.38
C GLN A 404 -15.68 7.03 28.65
N LYS A 405 -15.54 5.85 28.04
CA LYS A 405 -16.65 5.18 27.33
C LYS A 405 -17.74 4.71 28.29
N GLU A 406 -17.36 4.19 29.45
CA GLU A 406 -18.30 3.78 30.50
C GLU A 406 -19.05 5.00 31.05
N ASN A 407 -18.36 6.12 31.31
CA ASN A 407 -19.00 7.34 31.79
C ASN A 407 -19.97 7.95 30.77
N MET A 408 -19.65 7.90 29.46
CA MET A 408 -20.57 8.32 28.40
C MET A 408 -21.79 7.41 28.26
N ALA A 409 -21.64 6.10 28.48
CA ALA A 409 -22.74 5.15 28.43
C ALA A 409 -23.68 5.22 29.64
N ILE A 410 -23.23 5.81 30.76
CA ILE A 410 -24.03 6.03 31.97
C ILE A 410 -24.79 7.38 31.90
N THR A 411 -24.34 8.31 31.06
CA THR A 411 -24.85 9.71 31.01
C THR A 411 -25.65 10.06 29.76
N GLY A 412 -25.82 9.14 28.81
CA GLY A 412 -26.66 9.29 27.61
C GLY A 412 -27.61 8.12 27.46
#